data_AF-A0A350NWI7-F1
#
_entry.id   AF-A0A350NWI7-F1
#
_cell.length_a   1.000
_cell.length_b   1.000
_cell.length_c   1.000
_cell.angle_alpha   90.00
_cell.angle_beta   90.00
_cell.angle_gamma   90.00
#
_symmetry.space_group_name_H-M   'P 1'
#
loop_
_entity.id
_entity.type
_entity.pdbx_description
1 polymer ?
#
loop_
_entity_poly.entity_id
_entity_poly.type
_entity_poly.pdbx_seq_one_letter_code
_entity_poly.pdbx_strand_id
1 'polypeptide(L)'
;MKKLTALLTLALGLTQFASAQVTTVDCDMMNLVVNVSDTGLVKLYHPGHYLTHPQSENVIEWEVTDAAGNVIAQETLIDDSDFLFDFNTPLTEIMNVSAHLTNDSAIHNGFPVNCLIEDQLFWEVTEIIPGYISGRWEFLHGNVGVDQNEVSGIFDVAPAAAAMDNTIYDLYGRELSEAPFGQMYIQNKKKYIRFY
;
A
#
# COMPACT_ATOMS: atom_id res chain seq x y z
N MET A 1 59.11 0.27 -3.97
CA MET A 1 58.15 -0.83 -4.22
C MET A 1 57.18 -1.10 -3.06
N LYS A 2 57.58 -0.97 -1.77
CA LYS A 2 56.65 -1.16 -0.62
C LYS A 2 55.67 -0.01 -0.35
N LYS A 3 55.91 1.21 -0.85
CA LYS A 3 55.02 2.36 -0.67
C LYS A 3 53.92 2.50 -1.75
N LEU A 4 54.07 1.80 -2.88
CA LEU A 4 53.10 1.85 -3.97
C LEU A 4 51.97 0.82 -3.78
N THR A 5 52.23 -0.29 -3.09
CA THR A 5 51.25 -1.33 -2.77
C THR A 5 50.24 -0.91 -1.70
N ALA A 6 50.61 0.00 -0.79
CA ALA A 6 49.71 0.48 0.27
C ALA A 6 48.65 1.49 -0.22
N LEU A 7 48.89 2.16 -1.36
CA LEU A 7 47.92 3.08 -1.97
C LEU A 7 46.87 2.36 -2.82
N LEU A 8 47.21 1.19 -3.39
CA LEU A 8 46.27 0.43 -4.21
C LEU A 8 45.18 -0.26 -3.37
N THR A 9 45.49 -0.66 -2.13
CA THR A 9 44.50 -1.27 -1.22
C THR A 9 43.54 -0.26 -0.59
N LEU A 10 43.87 1.03 -0.62
CA LEU A 10 42.98 2.09 -0.13
C LEU A 10 41.98 2.57 -1.21
N ALA A 11 42.31 2.38 -2.49
CA ALA A 11 41.45 2.76 -3.62
C ALA A 11 40.38 1.71 -3.97
N LEU A 12 40.57 0.45 -3.57
CA LEU A 12 39.62 -0.65 -3.78
C LEU A 12 38.66 -0.87 -2.59
N GLY A 13 38.86 -0.17 -1.47
CA GLY A 13 38.04 -0.29 -0.25
C GLY A 13 36.91 0.74 -0.13
N LEU A 14 36.82 1.71 -1.04
CA LEU A 14 35.73 2.69 -1.06
C LEU A 14 34.77 2.37 -2.21
N THR A 15 33.48 2.32 -1.85
CA THR A 15 32.29 2.23 -2.71
C THR A 15 31.98 0.89 -3.37
N GLN A 16 31.77 -0.13 -2.54
CA GLN A 16 30.57 -0.96 -2.73
C GLN A 16 29.61 -0.64 -1.59
N PHE A 17 29.06 0.58 -1.59
CA PHE A 17 27.73 0.74 -1.00
C PHE A 17 26.83 0.02 -2.00
N ALA A 18 26.55 -1.26 -1.77
CA ALA A 18 25.41 -1.88 -2.41
C ALA A 18 24.23 -1.01 -2.00
N SER A 19 23.68 -0.22 -2.94
CA SER A 19 22.38 0.40 -2.74
C SER A 19 21.45 -0.75 -2.38
N ALA A 20 20.80 -0.68 -1.21
CA ALA A 20 19.75 -1.63 -0.88
C ALA A 20 18.81 -1.68 -2.09
N GLN A 21 18.56 -2.88 -2.62
CA GLN A 21 17.68 -3.02 -3.76
C GLN A 21 16.28 -2.63 -3.29
N VAL A 22 15.78 -1.50 -3.80
CA VAL A 22 14.39 -1.10 -3.65
C VAL A 22 13.69 -1.47 -4.94
N THR A 23 12.71 -2.36 -4.84
CA THR A 23 11.87 -2.79 -5.96
C THR A 23 10.44 -2.87 -5.49
N THR A 24 9.51 -2.41 -6.32
CA THR A 24 8.07 -2.35 -6.06
C THR A 24 7.32 -2.61 -7.36
N VAL A 25 6.04 -2.95 -7.25
CA VAL A 25 5.11 -3.08 -8.39
C VAL A 25 3.85 -2.28 -8.10
N ASP A 26 3.04 -2.01 -9.13
CA ASP A 26 1.71 -1.43 -8.95
C ASP A 26 0.83 -2.35 -8.09
N CYS A 27 -0.04 -1.78 -7.26
CA CYS A 27 -0.89 -2.58 -6.35
C CYS A 27 -1.83 -3.54 -7.11
N ASP A 28 -2.25 -3.17 -8.32
CA ASP A 28 -3.13 -3.97 -9.17
C ASP A 28 -2.45 -5.20 -9.80
N MET A 29 -1.13 -5.32 -9.65
CA MET A 29 -0.36 -6.50 -10.02
C MET A 29 -0.34 -7.57 -8.90
N MET A 30 -0.95 -7.29 -7.76
CA MET A 30 -0.97 -8.18 -6.59
C MET A 30 -2.38 -8.70 -6.34
N ASN A 31 -2.48 -10.03 -6.23
CA ASN A 31 -3.71 -10.73 -5.87
C ASN A 31 -3.40 -11.72 -4.74
N LEU A 32 -4.26 -11.76 -3.72
CA LEU A 32 -4.26 -12.76 -2.65
C LEU A 32 -4.57 -14.14 -3.22
N VAL A 33 -3.97 -15.15 -2.60
CA VAL A 33 -4.16 -16.55 -2.97
C VAL A 33 -4.55 -17.36 -1.73
N VAL A 34 -5.53 -18.25 -1.88
CA VAL A 34 -5.77 -19.32 -0.91
C VAL A 34 -4.67 -20.37 -1.11
N ASN A 35 -3.67 -20.36 -0.23
CA ASN A 35 -2.48 -21.22 -0.34
C ASN A 35 -2.76 -22.63 0.21
N VAL A 36 -3.44 -22.71 1.35
CA VAL A 36 -3.88 -23.98 1.97
C VAL A 36 -5.30 -23.79 2.46
N SER A 37 -6.15 -24.80 2.32
CA SER A 37 -7.50 -24.76 2.88
C SER A 37 -8.00 -26.14 3.31
N ASP A 38 -8.83 -26.12 4.35
CA ASP A 38 -9.71 -27.19 4.82
C ASP A 38 -11.05 -26.54 5.26
N THR A 39 -11.97 -27.33 5.77
CA THR A 39 -13.32 -26.92 6.18
C THR A 39 -13.35 -25.89 7.33
N GLY A 40 -12.32 -25.84 8.18
CA GLY A 40 -12.22 -24.90 9.30
C GLY A 40 -10.85 -24.24 9.46
N LEU A 41 -10.00 -24.32 8.42
CA LEU A 41 -8.65 -23.79 8.40
C LEU A 41 -8.36 -23.20 7.03
N VAL A 42 -7.81 -21.98 6.98
CA VAL A 42 -7.36 -21.34 5.73
C VAL A 42 -6.01 -20.69 5.95
N LYS A 43 -5.11 -20.86 4.97
CA LYS A 43 -3.87 -20.10 4.83
C LYS A 43 -3.97 -19.20 3.61
N LEU A 44 -3.92 -17.90 3.82
CA LEU A 44 -3.84 -16.90 2.77
C LEU A 44 -2.40 -16.49 2.54
N TYR A 45 -2.10 -16.12 1.30
CA TYR A 45 -0.79 -15.64 0.88
C TYR A 45 -0.91 -14.29 0.19
N HIS A 46 -0.07 -13.32 0.60
CA HIS A 46 0.05 -12.01 -0.02
C HIS A 46 1.37 -11.89 -0.81
N PRO A 47 1.33 -11.75 -2.15
CA PRO A 47 2.54 -11.74 -2.98
C PRO A 47 3.42 -10.49 -2.79
N GLY A 48 2.85 -9.41 -2.26
CA GLY A 48 3.56 -8.16 -2.02
C GLY A 48 4.77 -8.26 -1.08
N HIS A 49 4.82 -9.25 -0.18
CA HIS A 49 6.05 -9.51 0.60
C HIS A 49 7.25 -9.82 -0.29
N TYR A 50 7.06 -10.59 -1.36
CA TYR A 50 8.11 -10.92 -2.33
C TYR A 50 8.34 -9.79 -3.33
N LEU A 51 7.28 -9.09 -3.74
CA LEU A 51 7.33 -8.08 -4.80
C LEU A 51 7.80 -6.70 -4.32
N THR A 52 7.78 -6.46 -3.01
CA THR A 52 8.21 -5.19 -2.39
C THR A 52 9.49 -5.38 -1.58
N HIS A 53 10.52 -4.59 -1.87
CA HIS A 53 11.80 -4.61 -1.18
C HIS A 53 12.16 -3.22 -0.62
N PRO A 54 12.79 -3.14 0.58
CA PRO A 54 13.30 -4.28 1.38
C PRO A 54 12.19 -5.05 2.11
N GLN A 55 12.28 -6.39 2.10
CA GLN A 55 11.22 -7.26 2.64
C GLN A 55 11.06 -7.13 4.16
N SER A 56 12.16 -6.87 4.87
CA SER A 56 12.19 -6.65 6.32
C SER A 56 11.34 -5.47 6.80
N GLU A 57 10.97 -4.57 5.88
CA GLU A 57 10.14 -3.39 6.15
C GLU A 57 8.70 -3.55 5.65
N ASN A 58 8.36 -4.70 5.04
CA ASN A 58 6.98 -5.00 4.67
C ASN A 58 6.18 -5.32 5.93
N VAL A 59 5.09 -4.57 6.13
CA VAL A 59 4.08 -4.85 7.15
C VAL A 59 2.78 -5.19 6.43
N ILE A 60 2.17 -6.33 6.77
CA ILE A 60 0.88 -6.75 6.22
C ILE A 60 -0.11 -6.92 7.37
N GLU A 61 -1.12 -6.06 7.39
CA GLU A 61 -2.24 -6.15 8.33
C GLU A 61 -3.37 -6.95 7.69
N TRP A 62 -3.76 -8.04 8.32
CA TRP A 62 -4.81 -8.93 7.88
C TRP A 62 -6.03 -8.84 8.79
N GLU A 63 -7.20 -8.83 8.19
CA GLU A 63 -8.47 -8.96 8.91
C GLU A 63 -9.44 -9.85 8.13
N VAL A 64 -10.11 -10.73 8.86
CA VAL A 64 -11.18 -11.58 8.36
C VAL A 64 -12.40 -11.33 9.21
N THR A 65 -13.53 -11.00 8.59
CA THR A 65 -14.79 -10.72 9.28
C THR A 65 -15.93 -11.57 8.73
N ASP A 66 -16.96 -11.78 9.55
CA ASP A 66 -18.23 -12.31 9.07
C ASP A 66 -19.05 -11.24 8.31
N ALA A 67 -20.19 -11.64 7.74
CA ALA A 67 -21.07 -10.73 7.01
C ALA A 67 -21.68 -9.60 7.88
N ALA A 68 -21.67 -9.74 9.21
CA ALA A 68 -22.12 -8.71 10.15
C ALA A 68 -20.97 -7.78 10.59
N GLY A 69 -19.74 -8.03 10.14
CA GLY A 69 -18.54 -7.26 10.49
C GLY A 69 -17.91 -7.68 11.81
N ASN A 70 -18.27 -8.84 12.38
CA ASN A 70 -17.56 -9.37 13.55
C ASN A 70 -16.24 -9.99 13.10
N VAL A 71 -15.16 -9.66 13.83
CA VAL A 71 -13.83 -10.21 13.55
C VAL A 71 -13.79 -11.72 13.83
N ILE A 72 -13.39 -12.48 12.82
CA ILE A 72 -13.11 -13.92 12.89
C ILE A 72 -11.62 -14.14 13.20
N ALA A 73 -10.75 -13.44 12.48
CA ALA A 73 -9.30 -13.51 12.67
C ALA A 73 -8.65 -12.19 12.25
N GLN A 74 -7.53 -11.84 12.89
CA GLN A 74 -6.73 -10.66 12.54
C GLN A 74 -5.28 -10.89 12.95
N GLU A 75 -4.34 -10.36 12.16
CA GLU A 75 -2.91 -10.44 12.47
C GLU A 75 -2.13 -9.34 11.76
N THR A 76 -1.00 -8.93 12.33
CA THR A 76 -0.04 -8.03 11.68
C THR A 76 1.26 -8.78 11.50
N LEU A 77 1.66 -9.01 10.25
CA LEU A 77 2.88 -9.72 9.88
C LEU A 77 3.95 -8.72 9.43
N ILE A 78 5.19 -8.95 9.87
CA ILE A 78 6.37 -8.18 9.44
C ILE A 78 7.34 -9.14 8.79
N ASP A 79 7.78 -8.81 7.58
CA ASP A 79 8.66 -9.69 6.76
C ASP A 79 8.07 -11.11 6.58
N ASP A 80 6.75 -11.22 6.55
CA ASP A 80 6.04 -12.48 6.29
C ASP A 80 4.75 -12.19 5.49
N SER A 81 4.21 -13.24 4.87
CA SER A 81 3.07 -13.18 3.95
C SER A 81 2.02 -14.26 4.18
N ASP A 82 2.35 -15.31 4.92
CA ASP A 82 1.46 -16.45 5.16
C ASP A 82 0.58 -16.19 6.38
N PHE A 83 -0.70 -15.92 6.16
CA PHE A 83 -1.68 -15.73 7.23
C PHE A 83 -2.54 -16.98 7.39
N LEU A 84 -2.33 -17.73 8.49
CA LEU A 84 -3.03 -18.97 8.82
C LEU A 84 -4.00 -18.76 9.96
N PHE A 85 -5.26 -19.13 9.77
CA PHE A 85 -6.27 -19.01 10.82
C PHE A 85 -7.25 -20.19 10.83
N ASP A 86 -7.67 -20.57 12.04
CA ASP A 86 -8.77 -21.49 12.31
C ASP A 86 -10.08 -20.69 12.51
N PHE A 87 -11.21 -21.27 12.14
CA PHE A 87 -12.52 -20.64 12.29
C PHE A 87 -13.64 -21.68 12.39
N ASN A 88 -14.81 -21.24 12.85
CA ASN A 88 -16.01 -22.09 12.98
C ASN A 88 -17.20 -21.58 12.15
N THR A 89 -16.95 -20.66 11.22
CA THR A 89 -17.94 -20.15 10.27
C THR A 89 -18.49 -21.30 9.41
N PRO A 90 -19.82 -21.45 9.27
CA PRO A 90 -20.39 -22.48 8.41
C PRO A 90 -19.93 -22.35 6.95
N LEU A 91 -19.75 -23.47 6.26
CA LEU A 91 -19.33 -23.49 4.85
C LEU A 91 -20.31 -22.79 3.89
N THR A 92 -21.55 -22.55 4.33
CA THR A 92 -22.56 -21.82 3.53
C THR A 92 -22.44 -20.31 3.64
N GLU A 93 -21.63 -19.81 4.57
CA GLU A 93 -21.44 -18.39 4.82
C GLU A 93 -20.21 -17.86 4.09
N ILE A 94 -20.20 -16.55 3.87
CA ILE A 94 -19.10 -15.80 3.26
C ILE A 94 -18.33 -15.09 4.36
N MET A 95 -17.00 -15.04 4.22
CA MET A 95 -16.13 -14.23 5.07
C MET A 95 -15.53 -13.10 4.25
N ASN A 96 -15.51 -11.88 4.78
CA ASN A 96 -14.78 -10.78 4.15
C ASN A 96 -13.31 -10.87 4.57
N VAL A 97 -12.40 -10.56 3.65
CA VAL A 97 -10.96 -10.57 3.86
C VAL A 97 -10.42 -9.21 3.44
N SER A 98 -9.58 -8.62 4.29
CA SER A 98 -8.74 -7.49 3.94
C SER A 98 -7.28 -7.81 4.25
N ALA A 99 -6.39 -7.32 3.39
CA ALA A 99 -4.95 -7.40 3.56
C ALA A 99 -4.33 -6.08 3.14
N HIS A 100 -3.70 -5.39 4.08
CA HIS A 100 -3.12 -4.07 3.88
C HIS A 100 -1.61 -4.13 3.99
N LEU A 101 -0.93 -4.07 2.84
CA LEU A 101 0.53 -3.98 2.77
C LEU A 101 0.99 -2.53 2.86
N THR A 102 1.91 -2.25 3.78
CA THR A 102 2.64 -0.99 3.87
C THR A 102 4.14 -1.22 3.88
N ASN A 103 4.90 -0.31 3.26
CA ASN A 103 6.36 -0.26 3.34
C ASN A 103 6.86 1.18 3.10
N ASP A 104 7.26 1.85 4.17
CA ASP A 104 7.77 3.24 4.13
C ASP A 104 9.15 3.38 3.48
N SER A 105 9.90 2.27 3.39
CA SER A 105 11.23 2.24 2.77
C SER A 105 11.18 2.01 1.25
N ALA A 106 10.04 1.59 0.72
CA ALA A 106 9.86 1.26 -0.69
C ALA A 106 9.00 2.33 -1.37
N ILE A 107 9.60 3.10 -2.29
CA ILE A 107 8.92 4.21 -2.98
C ILE A 107 8.47 3.76 -4.37
N HIS A 108 7.16 3.78 -4.60
CA HIS A 108 6.50 3.49 -5.88
C HIS A 108 5.78 4.75 -6.39
N ASN A 109 6.04 5.17 -7.63
CA ASN A 109 5.45 6.38 -8.22
C ASN A 109 5.55 7.67 -7.36
N GLY A 110 6.57 7.77 -6.49
CA GLY A 110 6.82 8.93 -5.63
C GLY A 110 6.21 8.86 -4.23
N PHE A 111 5.47 7.79 -3.92
CA PHE A 111 4.87 7.55 -2.61
C PHE A 111 5.37 6.23 -1.99
N PRO A 112 5.34 6.08 -0.67
CA PRO A 112 5.51 4.78 -0.03
C PRO A 112 4.52 3.73 -0.54
N VAL A 113 4.92 2.46 -0.55
CA VAL A 113 3.99 1.37 -0.86
C VAL A 113 2.90 1.33 0.21
N ASN A 114 1.65 1.40 -0.24
CA ASN A 114 0.45 1.46 0.58
C ASN A 114 -0.71 0.81 -0.20
N CYS A 115 -0.78 -0.51 -0.19
CA CYS A 115 -1.67 -1.31 -1.03
C CYS A 115 -2.68 -2.09 -0.18
N LEU A 116 -3.97 -1.89 -0.45
CA LEU A 116 -5.06 -2.64 0.17
C LEU A 116 -5.65 -3.62 -0.83
N ILE A 117 -5.82 -4.87 -0.41
CA ILE A 117 -6.56 -5.90 -1.15
C ILE A 117 -7.74 -6.35 -0.31
N GLU A 118 -8.93 -6.32 -0.89
CA GLU A 118 -10.17 -6.77 -0.23
C GLU A 118 -10.94 -7.71 -1.15
N ASP A 119 -11.52 -8.77 -0.58
CA ASP A 119 -12.46 -9.67 -1.26
C ASP A 119 -13.23 -10.51 -0.22
N GLN A 120 -13.93 -11.51 -0.71
CA GLN A 120 -14.76 -12.43 0.04
C GLN A 120 -14.32 -13.86 -0.23
N LEU A 121 -14.19 -14.64 0.84
CA LEU A 121 -13.98 -16.08 0.78
C LEU A 121 -15.32 -16.80 0.81
N PHE A 122 -15.49 -17.76 -0.08
CA PHE A 122 -16.62 -18.67 -0.10
C PHE A 122 -16.15 -20.11 -0.28
N TRP A 123 -16.95 -21.07 0.19
CA TRP A 123 -16.68 -22.48 -0.01
C TRP A 123 -17.20 -22.91 -1.38
N GLU A 124 -16.29 -23.11 -2.34
CA GLU A 124 -16.63 -23.64 -3.65
C GLU A 124 -16.83 -25.15 -3.57
N VAL A 125 -17.95 -25.63 -4.09
CA VAL A 125 -18.29 -27.05 -4.14
C VAL A 125 -18.20 -27.54 -5.59
N THR A 126 -17.42 -28.59 -5.82
CA THR A 126 -17.28 -29.25 -7.13
C THR A 126 -17.70 -30.71 -7.04
N GLU A 127 -18.64 -31.13 -7.89
CA GLU A 127 -18.97 -32.54 -8.07
C GLU A 127 -18.00 -33.17 -9.07
N ILE A 128 -17.19 -34.14 -8.62
CA ILE A 128 -16.16 -34.78 -9.45
C ILE A 128 -16.77 -35.93 -10.28
N ILE A 129 -17.65 -36.69 -9.64
CA ILE A 129 -18.48 -37.75 -10.23
C ILE A 129 -19.82 -37.78 -9.48
N PRO A 130 -20.89 -38.37 -10.05
CA PRO A 130 -22.19 -38.40 -9.40
C PRO A 130 -22.14 -38.89 -7.94
N GLY A 131 -22.48 -38.00 -7.00
CA GLY A 131 -22.48 -38.27 -5.55
C GLY A 131 -21.12 -38.15 -4.84
N TYR A 132 -20.05 -37.77 -5.53
CA TYR A 132 -18.75 -37.47 -4.94
C TYR A 132 -18.41 -36.00 -5.11
N ILE A 133 -18.41 -35.29 -3.98
CA ILE A 133 -18.25 -33.85 -3.90
C ILE A 133 -16.93 -33.52 -3.22
N SER A 134 -16.19 -32.58 -3.81
CA SER A 134 -15.03 -31.94 -3.20
C SER A 134 -15.36 -30.47 -2.96
N GLY A 135 -14.73 -29.85 -1.96
CA GLY A 135 -14.83 -28.41 -1.79
C GLY A 135 -13.49 -27.78 -1.38
N ARG A 136 -13.38 -26.48 -1.60
CA ARG A 136 -12.23 -25.67 -1.21
C ARG A 136 -12.66 -24.21 -1.04
N TRP A 137 -11.92 -23.46 -0.24
CA TRP A 137 -12.13 -22.02 -0.13
C TRP A 137 -11.55 -21.30 -1.36
N GLU A 138 -12.31 -20.35 -1.90
CA GLU A 138 -11.94 -19.54 -3.06
C GLU A 138 -12.32 -18.09 -2.83
N PHE A 139 -11.64 -17.20 -3.55
CA PHE A 139 -12.00 -15.78 -3.63
C PHE A 139 -13.14 -15.56 -4.61
N LEU A 140 -14.15 -14.78 -4.20
CA LEU A 140 -15.40 -14.64 -4.94
C LEU A 140 -15.29 -13.68 -6.14
N HIS A 141 -14.55 -12.57 -6.02
CA HIS A 141 -14.57 -11.49 -7.01
C HIS A 141 -13.28 -11.33 -7.81
N GLY A 142 -12.28 -12.18 -7.57
CA GLY A 142 -10.98 -12.04 -8.20
C GLY A 142 -10.27 -10.79 -7.68
N ASN A 143 -10.03 -10.78 -6.37
CA ASN A 143 -9.32 -9.76 -5.62
C ASN A 143 -8.17 -9.10 -6.41
N VAL A 144 -8.02 -7.79 -6.24
CA VAL A 144 -6.98 -6.96 -6.87
C VAL A 144 -6.57 -5.85 -5.90
N GLY A 145 -5.29 -5.52 -5.84
CA GLY A 145 -4.82 -4.46 -4.97
C GLY A 145 -5.12 -3.06 -5.46
N VAL A 146 -5.40 -2.17 -4.51
CA VAL A 146 -5.71 -0.76 -4.73
C VAL A 146 -4.72 0.11 -3.95
N ASP A 147 -4.07 1.05 -4.64
CA ASP A 147 -3.19 2.05 -4.03
C ASP A 147 -3.99 3.02 -3.18
N GLN A 148 -3.67 3.09 -1.89
CA GLN A 148 -4.34 3.95 -0.92
C GLN A 148 -3.73 5.36 -0.84
N ASN A 149 -2.64 5.64 -1.57
CA ASN A 149 -2.05 6.97 -1.63
C ASN A 149 -2.92 7.95 -2.43
N GLU A 150 -3.66 7.49 -3.45
CA GLU A 150 -4.57 8.34 -4.23
C GLU A 150 -5.82 8.77 -3.44
N VAL A 151 -6.23 7.97 -2.44
CA VAL A 151 -7.38 8.26 -1.58
C VAL A 151 -7.10 9.44 -0.63
N SER A 152 -5.82 9.80 -0.44
CA SER A 152 -5.39 11.01 0.28
C SER A 152 -5.33 12.25 -0.62
N GLY A 153 -6.31 12.42 -1.52
CA GLY A 153 -6.45 13.51 -2.48
C GLY A 153 -6.65 14.93 -1.91
N ILE A 154 -6.00 15.28 -0.80
CA ILE A 154 -5.44 16.62 -0.69
C ILE A 154 -4.15 16.56 -1.49
N PHE A 155 -4.25 16.84 -2.78
CA PHE A 155 -3.08 17.30 -3.50
C PHE A 155 -2.51 18.45 -2.67
N ASP A 156 -1.32 18.25 -2.09
CA ASP A 156 -0.44 19.39 -1.85
C ASP A 156 -0.21 19.96 -3.25
N VAL A 157 -1.07 20.91 -3.63
CA VAL A 157 -0.85 21.73 -4.81
C VAL A 157 0.42 22.48 -4.46
N ALA A 158 1.57 21.89 -4.80
CA ALA A 158 2.83 22.60 -4.84
C ALA A 158 2.50 23.86 -5.64
N PRO A 159 2.58 25.06 -5.04
CA PRO A 159 2.05 26.26 -5.66
C PRO A 159 2.72 26.36 -7.02
N ALA A 160 1.94 26.12 -8.09
CA ALA A 160 2.42 26.01 -9.45
C ALA A 160 3.15 27.31 -9.75
N ALA A 161 4.48 27.28 -9.64
CA ALA A 161 5.38 28.43 -9.51
C ALA A 161 4.59 29.74 -9.44
N ALA A 162 3.95 29.99 -8.28
CA ALA A 162 2.92 31.03 -8.18
C ALA A 162 3.46 32.26 -8.90
N ALA A 163 2.79 32.67 -9.99
CA ALA A 163 3.15 33.88 -10.67
C ALA A 163 3.16 34.95 -9.58
N MET A 164 4.35 35.40 -9.19
CA MET A 164 4.55 36.41 -8.16
C MET A 164 4.19 37.75 -8.77
N ASP A 165 2.94 37.88 -9.19
CA ASP A 165 2.40 38.96 -10.00
C ASP A 165 1.81 40.08 -9.14
N ASN A 166 1.74 39.86 -7.81
CA ASN A 166 1.17 40.80 -6.85
C ASN A 166 -0.31 41.11 -7.13
N THR A 167 -0.96 40.26 -7.93
CA THR A 167 -2.36 40.38 -8.31
C THR A 167 -3.25 40.16 -7.10
N ILE A 168 -4.31 40.94 -7.03
CA ILE A 168 -5.32 40.88 -5.98
C ILE A 168 -6.54 40.19 -6.58
N TYR A 169 -7.14 39.26 -5.85
CA TYR A 169 -8.37 38.60 -6.25
C TYR A 169 -9.43 38.75 -5.17
N ASP A 170 -10.70 38.77 -5.55
CA ASP A 170 -11.78 38.58 -4.59
C ASP A 170 -11.86 37.11 -4.13
N LEU A 171 -12.78 36.82 -3.20
CA LEU A 171 -12.99 35.46 -2.70
C LEU A 171 -13.51 34.48 -3.76
N TYR A 172 -13.94 34.97 -4.92
CA TYR A 172 -14.41 34.18 -6.06
C TYR A 172 -13.33 34.01 -7.14
N GLY A 173 -12.10 34.50 -6.90
CA GLY A 173 -10.97 34.37 -7.82
C GLY A 173 -10.97 35.36 -8.97
N ARG A 174 -11.76 36.45 -8.92
CA ARG A 174 -11.76 37.52 -9.93
C ARG A 174 -10.67 38.53 -9.61
N GLU A 175 -9.85 38.89 -10.60
CA GLU A 175 -8.80 39.89 -10.45
C GLU A 175 -9.37 41.29 -10.14
N LEU A 176 -8.73 41.98 -9.20
CA LEU A 176 -9.06 43.32 -8.73
C LEU A 176 -7.90 44.27 -9.02
N SER A 177 -8.23 45.47 -9.53
CA SER A 177 -7.25 46.53 -9.75
C SER A 177 -6.77 47.20 -8.45
N GLU A 178 -7.53 47.07 -7.36
CA GLU A 178 -7.22 47.65 -6.05
C GLU A 178 -7.82 46.83 -4.90
N ALA A 179 -7.25 46.99 -3.70
CA ALA A 179 -7.71 46.29 -2.49
C ALA A 179 -9.07 46.85 -2.02
N PRO A 180 -10.11 46.01 -1.84
CA PRO A 180 -11.42 46.48 -1.45
C PRO A 180 -11.44 46.90 0.03
N PHE A 181 -12.06 48.05 0.32
CA PHE A 181 -12.21 48.52 1.70
C PHE A 181 -13.26 47.70 2.45
N GLY A 182 -12.87 47.13 3.59
CA GLY A 182 -13.79 46.39 4.48
C GLY A 182 -14.24 45.02 3.94
N GLN A 183 -13.60 44.50 2.89
CA GLN A 183 -13.89 43.17 2.34
C GLN A 183 -12.63 42.31 2.34
N MET A 184 -12.81 40.99 2.46
CA MET A 184 -11.70 40.05 2.36
C MET A 184 -11.26 39.90 0.90
N TYR A 185 -9.96 39.80 0.68
CA TYR A 185 -9.34 39.58 -0.63
C TYR A 185 -8.17 38.59 -0.51
N ILE A 186 -7.79 38.00 -1.63
CA ILE A 186 -6.62 37.13 -1.77
C ILE A 186 -5.51 37.92 -2.47
N GLN A 187 -4.29 37.86 -1.96
CA GLN A 187 -3.13 38.46 -2.62
C GLN A 187 -1.97 37.46 -2.63
N ASN A 188 -1.39 37.25 -3.81
CA ASN A 188 -0.29 36.30 -4.02
C ASN A 188 1.04 36.81 -3.45
N LYS A 189 1.24 36.73 -2.12
CA LYS A 189 2.53 37.01 -1.42
C LYS A 189 2.72 36.28 -0.07
N LYS A 190 2.70 34.93 -0.01
CA LYS A 190 3.21 34.22 1.19
C LYS A 190 4.48 33.44 0.88
N LYS A 191 5.62 34.04 1.26
CA LYS A 191 6.90 33.36 1.45
C LYS A 191 6.73 32.42 2.64
N TYR A 192 6.76 31.11 2.43
CA TYR A 192 6.80 30.14 3.51
C TYR A 192 8.12 30.30 4.26
N ILE A 193 8.09 30.81 5.49
CA ILE A 193 9.23 30.76 6.41
C ILE A 193 9.10 29.45 7.18
N ARG A 194 9.98 28.48 6.89
CA ARG A 194 10.16 27.28 7.71
C ARG A 194 11.08 27.67 8.87
N PHE A 195 10.58 27.57 10.10
CA PHE A 195 11.44 27.66 11.28
C PHE A 195 12.09 26.29 11.48
N TYR A 196 13.42 26.27 11.58
CA TYR A 196 14.19 25.18 12.17
C TYR A 196 14.57 25.58 13.59
#